data_AF-A0AAN3MMY3-F1
#
_entry.id   AF-A0AAN3MMY3-F1
#
_cell.length_a   1.000
_cell.length_b   1.000
_cell.length_c   1.000
_cell.angle_alpha   90.00
_cell.angle_beta   90.00
_cell.angle_gamma   90.00
#
_symmetry.space_group_name_H-M   'P 1'
#
loop_
_entity.id
_entity.type
_entity.pdbx_description
1 polymer ?
#
loop_
_entity_poly.entity_id
_entity_poly.type
_entity_poly.pdbx_seq_one_letter_code
_entity_poly.pdbx_strand_id
1 'polypeptide(L)'
;MAVNSNGSNNRVAGRDFHEKNIQIERYDGSHTVNIAIPSNNDDDDRPLLKAQRKELNSLVAAIAEASNTEAFIIWQKVHAEIGVAGIDDMTVNQYKTAESFLHAMLERCKDHDACKALVSLLLRNSEDCGLRQKLLRYCHINFGTGRLNDLTRSQLQSALSWLEQQSASSHTESSTLPEVRLRASELIRLYPKEIIFFICVGVLVGGVISRAFFNL
;
A
#
# COMPACT_ATOMS: atom_id res chain seq x y z
N MET A 1 -4.16 29.19 45.11
CA MET A 1 -5.04 30.33 45.45
C MET A 1 -6.08 29.83 46.45
N ALA A 2 -6.21 30.45 47.62
CA ALA A 2 -7.22 30.06 48.60
C ALA A 2 -8.49 30.87 48.34
N VAL A 3 -9.54 30.21 47.86
CA VAL A 3 -10.84 30.86 47.59
C VAL A 3 -11.72 30.62 48.82
N ASN A 4 -11.99 31.68 49.58
CA ASN A 4 -12.80 31.59 50.80
C ASN A 4 -14.26 31.88 50.43
N SER A 5 -15.12 30.86 50.46
CA SER A 5 -16.56 30.99 50.23
C SER A 5 -17.27 31.09 51.57
N ASN A 6 -17.61 32.30 52.01
CA ASN A 6 -18.38 32.50 53.24
C ASN A 6 -19.88 32.22 52.95
N GLY A 7 -20.47 31.33 53.75
CA GLY A 7 -21.81 30.78 53.60
C GLY A 7 -23.00 31.74 53.83
N SER A 8 -22.93 33.00 53.39
CA SER A 8 -24.07 33.93 53.48
C SER A 8 -25.24 33.57 52.54
N ASN A 9 -25.01 32.70 51.54
CA ASN A 9 -26.00 32.33 50.52
C ASN A 9 -26.61 30.92 50.66
N ASN A 10 -26.32 30.16 51.71
CA ASN A 10 -26.89 28.81 51.88
C ASN A 10 -27.60 28.65 53.23
N ARG A 11 -28.83 29.19 53.33
CA ARG A 11 -29.68 29.14 54.54
C ARG A 11 -30.71 28.00 54.52
N VAL A 12 -30.44 26.91 53.81
CA VAL A 12 -31.27 25.70 53.92
C VAL A 12 -30.74 24.85 55.07
N ALA A 13 -31.49 24.84 56.18
CA ALA A 13 -31.32 23.98 57.36
C ALA A 13 -30.23 24.37 58.39
N GLY A 14 -30.24 25.60 58.89
CA GLY A 14 -29.94 25.92 60.30
C GLY A 14 -28.59 25.48 60.92
N ARG A 15 -27.62 25.02 60.12
CA ARG A 15 -26.25 24.75 60.55
C ARG A 15 -25.33 25.50 59.60
N ASP A 16 -24.55 26.41 60.16
CA ASP A 16 -23.52 27.12 59.43
C ASP A 16 -22.45 26.12 58.99
N PHE A 17 -22.47 25.73 57.72
CA PHE A 17 -21.40 24.93 57.13
C PHE A 17 -20.21 25.85 56.84
N HIS A 18 -19.21 25.81 57.71
CA HIS A 18 -17.90 26.38 57.44
C HIS A 18 -17.05 25.35 56.70
N GLU A 19 -17.01 25.46 55.37
CA GLU A 19 -16.15 24.63 54.55
C GLU A 19 -14.68 25.04 54.82
N LYS A 20 -13.95 24.22 55.56
CA LYS A 20 -12.55 24.52 55.91
C LYS A 20 -11.71 24.46 54.64
N ASN A 21 -11.11 25.61 54.31
CA ASN A 21 -10.01 25.85 53.37
C ASN A 21 -9.44 24.56 52.73
N ILE A 22 -9.99 24.20 51.57
CA ILE A 22 -9.50 23.06 50.80
C ILE A 22 -8.18 23.49 50.15
N GLN A 23 -7.06 23.06 50.75
CA GLN A 23 -5.75 23.19 50.12
C GLN A 23 -5.62 22.07 49.09
N ILE A 24 -5.77 22.41 47.82
CA ILE A 24 -5.52 21.48 46.71
C ILE A 24 -3.99 21.31 46.60
N GLU A 25 -3.42 20.41 47.41
CA GLU A 25 -1.95 20.20 47.44
C GLU A 25 -1.42 19.50 46.18
N ARG A 26 -2.25 18.74 45.47
CA ARG A 26 -1.87 18.15 44.18
C ARG A 26 -3.07 18.09 43.24
N TYR A 27 -2.98 18.86 42.16
CA TYR A 27 -3.90 18.82 41.04
C TYR A 27 -3.69 17.52 40.25
N ASP A 28 -4.55 16.52 40.47
CA ASP A 28 -4.64 15.36 39.61
C ASP A 28 -5.63 15.67 38.47
N GLY A 29 -5.10 15.92 37.27
CA GLY A 29 -5.87 16.30 36.07
C GLY A 29 -6.80 15.21 35.54
N SER A 30 -7.00 14.12 36.28
CA SER A 30 -7.94 13.04 35.98
C SER A 30 -9.41 13.40 36.24
N HIS A 31 -9.69 14.44 37.05
CA HIS A 31 -11.04 14.78 37.52
C HIS A 31 -11.60 16.12 37.00
N THR A 32 -11.01 16.75 35.98
CA THR A 32 -11.51 18.04 35.49
C THR A 32 -12.56 17.91 34.39
N VAL A 33 -13.76 18.43 34.63
CA VAL A 33 -14.80 18.66 33.62
C VAL A 33 -14.54 20.00 32.95
N ASN A 34 -14.43 20.01 31.62
CA ASN A 34 -14.17 21.20 30.82
C ASN A 34 -15.43 22.08 30.73
N ILE A 35 -15.46 23.18 31.49
CA ILE A 35 -16.41 24.27 31.24
C ILE A 35 -15.71 25.20 30.26
N ALA A 36 -16.15 25.20 29.00
CA ALA A 36 -15.66 26.11 27.98
C ALA A 36 -16.00 27.56 28.37
N ILE A 37 -15.07 28.25 29.03
CA ILE A 37 -15.11 29.70 29.19
C ILE A 37 -14.48 30.26 27.90
N PRO A 38 -15.18 31.11 27.13
CA PRO A 38 -14.63 31.65 25.88
C PRO A 38 -13.37 32.47 26.17
N SER A 39 -12.24 32.00 25.65
CA SER A 39 -10.89 32.48 25.94
C SER A 39 -10.60 33.85 25.33
N ASN A 40 -9.94 34.69 26.13
CA ASN A 40 -9.05 35.74 25.64
C ASN A 40 -7.72 35.09 25.20
N ASN A 41 -7.05 35.71 24.23
CA ASN A 41 -5.91 35.24 23.41
C ASN A 41 -4.59 34.83 24.13
N ASP A 42 -4.64 34.25 25.33
CA ASP A 42 -3.47 33.73 26.08
C ASP A 42 -3.43 32.18 26.10
N ASP A 43 -4.03 31.53 25.09
CA ASP A 43 -4.09 30.06 24.97
C ASP A 43 -2.85 29.43 24.29
N ASP A 44 -1.93 30.27 23.81
CA ASP A 44 -0.84 29.86 22.92
C ASP A 44 0.32 29.14 23.63
N ASP A 45 0.48 29.33 24.95
CA ASP A 45 1.55 28.75 25.77
C ASP A 45 1.07 27.61 26.69
N ARG A 46 -0.16 27.12 26.50
CA ARG A 46 -0.67 26.04 27.35
C ARG A 46 0.13 24.75 27.10
N PRO A 47 0.63 24.08 28.17
CA PRO A 47 1.33 22.82 28.02
C PRO A 47 0.37 21.74 27.51
N LEU A 48 0.90 20.84 26.68
CA LEU A 48 0.17 19.68 26.14
C LEU A 48 -0.52 18.86 27.22
N LEU A 49 -1.76 18.49 26.93
CA LEU A 49 -2.52 17.57 27.78
C LEU A 49 -1.89 16.16 27.76
N LYS A 50 -1.96 15.44 28.89
CA LYS A 50 -1.44 14.06 28.98
C LYS A 50 -2.08 13.12 27.95
N ALA A 51 -3.36 13.33 27.62
CA ALA A 51 -4.05 12.58 26.58
C ALA A 51 -3.45 12.83 25.18
N GLN A 52 -3.18 14.08 24.83
CA GLN A 52 -2.54 14.48 23.56
C GLN A 52 -1.13 13.89 23.44
N ARG A 53 -0.33 13.93 24.51
CA ARG A 53 0.99 13.29 24.53
C ARG A 53 0.90 11.78 24.30
N LYS A 54 -0.11 11.11 24.88
CA LYS A 54 -0.33 9.67 24.68
C LYS A 54 -0.69 9.36 23.22
N GLU A 55 -1.51 10.19 22.59
CA GLU A 55 -1.90 10.06 21.20
C GLU A 55 -0.70 10.16 20.26
N LEU A 56 0.15 11.20 20.40
CA LEU A 56 1.36 11.33 19.59
C LEU A 56 2.32 10.16 19.78
N ASN A 57 2.52 9.69 21.01
CA ASN A 57 3.36 8.52 21.26
C ASN A 57 2.80 7.26 20.59
N SER A 58 1.48 7.09 20.54
CA SER A 58 0.85 5.98 19.83
C SER A 58 1.06 6.07 18.31
N LEU A 59 0.96 7.28 17.73
CA LEU A 59 1.23 7.51 16.32
C LEU A 59 2.70 7.25 15.97
N VAL A 60 3.62 7.74 16.80
CA VAL A 60 5.05 7.48 16.62
C VAL A 60 5.37 6.00 16.72
N ALA A 61 4.78 5.27 17.67
CA ALA A 61 4.96 3.82 17.79
C ALA A 61 4.43 3.08 16.53
N ALA A 62 3.26 3.46 16.02
CA ALA A 62 2.71 2.88 14.79
C ALA A 62 3.59 3.15 13.56
N ILE A 63 4.16 4.35 13.43
CA ILE A 63 5.09 4.68 12.35
C ILE A 63 6.41 3.92 12.54
N ALA A 64 6.91 3.79 13.76
CA ALA A 64 8.13 3.04 14.06
C ALA A 64 8.02 1.58 13.63
N GLU A 65 6.87 0.95 13.91
CA GLU A 65 6.55 -0.41 13.48
C GLU A 65 6.44 -0.51 11.95
N ALA A 66 5.69 0.39 11.30
CA ALA A 66 5.48 0.35 9.85
C ALA A 66 6.75 0.65 9.04
N SER A 67 7.55 1.62 9.49
CA SER A 67 8.78 2.04 8.79
C SER A 67 10.04 1.31 9.26
N ASN A 68 9.94 0.43 10.25
CA ASN A 68 11.07 -0.20 10.95
C ASN A 68 12.16 0.81 11.34
N THR A 69 11.73 2.01 11.76
CA THR A 69 12.61 3.13 12.15
C THR A 69 12.44 3.38 13.64
N GLU A 70 13.52 3.74 14.33
CA GLU A 70 13.45 4.04 15.77
C GLU A 70 12.56 5.25 16.06
N ALA A 71 11.75 5.14 17.12
CA ALA A 71 10.87 6.21 17.58
C ALA A 71 11.63 7.53 17.83
N PHE A 72 12.88 7.46 18.27
CA PHE A 72 13.75 8.62 18.49
C PHE A 72 13.98 9.44 17.20
N ILE A 73 14.23 8.77 16.07
CA ILE A 73 14.45 9.44 14.78
C ILE A 73 13.16 10.09 14.29
N ILE A 74 12.01 9.47 14.53
CA ILE A 74 10.71 10.04 14.18
C ILE A 74 10.46 11.30 15.01
N TRP A 75 10.72 11.25 16.32
CA TRP A 75 10.63 12.43 17.19
C TRP A 75 11.58 13.55 16.76
N GLN A 76 12.81 13.23 16.36
CA GLN A 76 13.74 14.23 15.84
C GLN A 76 13.19 14.94 14.60
N LYS A 77 12.53 14.22 13.69
CA LYS A 77 11.89 14.80 12.51
C LYS A 77 10.70 15.69 12.88
N VAL A 78 9.86 15.22 13.82
CA VAL A 78 8.74 16.03 14.34
C VAL A 78 9.29 17.32 14.94
N HIS A 79 10.22 17.24 15.88
CA HIS A 79 10.84 18.39 16.54
C HIS A 79 11.46 19.38 15.55
N ALA A 80 12.10 18.90 14.49
CA ALA A 80 12.63 19.75 13.42
C ALA A 80 11.53 20.46 12.62
N GLU A 81 10.39 19.80 12.36
CA GLU A 81 9.25 20.37 11.62
C GLU A 81 8.54 21.46 12.42
N ILE A 82 8.32 21.26 13.72
CA ILE A 82 7.63 22.22 14.60
C ILE A 82 8.57 23.24 15.26
N GLY A 83 9.89 23.06 15.15
CA GLY A 83 10.89 24.00 15.66
C GLY A 83 11.08 24.01 17.18
N VAL A 84 10.86 22.88 17.86
CA VAL A 84 11.03 22.74 19.32
C VAL A 84 12.14 21.74 19.66
N ALA A 85 12.77 21.92 20.83
CA ALA A 85 13.86 21.05 21.30
C ALA A 85 13.36 19.74 21.91
N GLY A 86 12.13 19.71 22.43
CA GLY A 86 11.54 18.53 23.03
C GLY A 86 10.03 18.59 23.18
N ILE A 87 9.44 17.44 23.51
CA ILE A 87 7.99 17.27 23.69
C ILE A 87 7.42 18.09 24.86
N ASP A 88 8.27 18.46 25.81
CA ASP A 88 7.88 19.27 26.97
C ASP A 88 7.71 20.75 26.63
N ASP A 89 8.37 21.22 25.57
CA ASP A 89 8.29 22.61 25.07
C ASP A 89 7.17 22.79 24.04
N MET A 90 6.50 21.70 23.64
CA MET A 90 5.48 21.74 22.59
C MET A 90 4.15 22.26 23.14
N THR A 91 3.59 23.27 22.48
CA THR A 91 2.33 23.93 22.86
C THR A 91 1.12 23.35 22.12
N VAL A 92 -0.09 23.70 22.56
CA VAL A 92 -1.35 23.25 21.94
C VAL A 92 -1.47 23.66 20.48
N ASN A 93 -0.90 24.80 20.07
CA ASN A 93 -0.90 25.23 18.67
C ASN A 93 -0.01 24.33 17.80
N GLN A 94 1.16 23.94 18.32
CA GLN A 94 2.10 23.06 17.61
C GLN A 94 1.63 21.61 17.58
N TYR A 95 0.79 21.20 18.54
CA TYR A 95 0.19 19.86 18.57
C TYR A 95 -0.46 19.49 17.25
N LYS A 96 -1.32 20.37 16.71
CA LYS A 96 -2.08 20.09 15.48
C LYS A 96 -1.17 19.93 14.27
N THR A 97 -0.10 20.72 14.21
CA THR A 97 0.94 20.60 13.18
C THR A 97 1.71 19.28 13.31
N ALA A 98 2.14 18.91 14.52
CA ALA A 98 2.83 17.65 14.79
C ALA A 98 1.95 16.43 14.46
N GLU A 99 0.68 16.46 14.87
CA GLU A 99 -0.33 15.43 14.59
C GLU A 99 -0.53 15.26 13.08
N SER A 100 -0.73 16.35 12.34
CA SER A 100 -0.86 16.32 10.88
C SER A 100 0.37 15.77 10.19
N PHE A 101 1.57 16.17 10.63
CA PHE A 101 2.84 15.66 10.11
C PHE A 101 3.01 14.14 10.35
N LEU A 102 2.71 13.67 11.56
CA LEU A 102 2.75 12.25 11.89
C LEU A 102 1.74 11.44 11.06
N HIS A 103 0.51 11.94 10.88
CA HIS A 103 -0.46 11.29 10.00
C HIS A 103 0.02 11.23 8.55
N ALA A 104 0.61 12.31 8.03
CA ALA A 104 1.19 12.33 6.69
C ALA A 104 2.35 11.33 6.55
N MET A 105 3.20 11.19 7.58
CA MET A 105 4.25 10.18 7.60
C MET A 105 3.70 8.76 7.61
N LEU A 106 2.68 8.49 8.43
CA LEU A 106 2.01 7.19 8.50
C LEU A 106 1.40 6.81 7.15
N GLU A 107 0.72 7.75 6.48
CA GLU A 107 0.11 7.51 5.18
C GLU A 107 1.15 7.17 4.11
N ARG A 108 2.29 7.88 4.11
CA ARG A 108 3.42 7.54 3.21
C ARG A 108 3.96 6.13 3.47
N CYS A 109 4.00 5.67 4.72
CA CYS A 109 4.43 4.32 5.04
C CYS A 109 3.45 3.28 4.47
N LYS A 110 2.15 3.47 4.69
CA LYS A 110 1.10 2.60 4.12
C LYS A 110 1.14 2.56 2.60
N ASP A 111 1.34 3.72 1.97
CA ASP A 111 1.43 3.81 0.51
C ASP A 111 2.62 3.03 -0.04
N HIS A 112 3.75 3.09 0.66
CA HIS A 112 4.96 2.35 0.31
C HIS A 112 4.78 0.84 0.49
N ASP A 113 4.10 0.40 1.55
CA ASP A 113 3.78 -1.02 1.77
C ASP A 113 2.81 -1.57 0.72
N ALA A 114 1.80 -0.79 0.33
CA ALA A 114 0.91 -1.14 -0.78
C ALA A 114 1.68 -1.26 -2.11
N CYS A 115 2.63 -0.35 -2.38
CA CYS A 115 3.50 -0.45 -3.55
C CYS A 115 4.36 -1.72 -3.52
N LYS A 116 4.99 -2.04 -2.37
CA LYS A 116 5.75 -3.29 -2.19
C LYS A 116 4.91 -4.55 -2.38
N ALA A 117 3.66 -4.54 -1.92
CA ALA A 117 2.73 -5.64 -2.12
C ALA A 117 2.44 -5.84 -3.62
N LEU A 118 2.21 -4.75 -4.37
CA LEU A 118 2.03 -4.80 -5.83
C LEU A 118 3.28 -5.29 -6.56
N VAL A 119 4.46 -4.83 -6.17
CA VAL A 119 5.73 -5.33 -6.72
C VAL A 119 5.89 -6.82 -6.45
N SER A 120 5.62 -7.28 -5.23
CA SER A 120 5.70 -8.70 -4.88
C SER A 120 4.70 -9.53 -5.69
N LEU A 121 3.49 -9.03 -5.91
CA LEU A 121 2.49 -9.68 -6.76
C LEU A 121 2.94 -9.76 -8.22
N LEU A 122 3.51 -8.68 -8.77
CA LEU A 122 4.09 -8.66 -10.11
C LEU A 122 5.21 -9.69 -10.26
N LEU A 123 6.11 -9.77 -9.28
CA LEU A 123 7.21 -10.73 -9.29
C LEU A 123 6.72 -12.17 -9.19
N ARG A 124 5.70 -12.44 -8.37
CA ARG A 124 5.08 -13.75 -8.24
C ARG A 124 4.34 -14.17 -9.51
N ASN A 125 3.63 -13.25 -10.17
CA ASN A 125 2.94 -13.54 -11.42
C ASN A 125 3.89 -13.62 -12.63
N SER A 126 5.13 -13.15 -12.50
CA SER A 126 6.19 -13.25 -13.52
C SER A 126 7.31 -14.21 -13.11
N GLU A 127 6.97 -15.34 -12.47
CA GLU A 127 7.93 -16.38 -12.11
C GLU A 127 8.72 -16.91 -13.33
N ASP A 128 8.09 -16.95 -14.51
CA ASP A 128 8.78 -17.26 -15.77
C ASP A 128 9.82 -16.18 -16.11
N CYS A 129 11.08 -16.59 -16.23
CA CYS A 129 12.21 -15.75 -16.63
C CYS A 129 11.93 -14.97 -17.92
N GLY A 130 11.25 -15.59 -18.89
CA GLY A 130 10.88 -14.94 -20.14
C GLY A 130 9.87 -13.80 -19.94
N LEU A 131 8.78 -14.05 -19.21
CA LEU A 131 7.77 -13.03 -18.90
C LEU A 131 8.34 -11.90 -18.05
N ARG A 132 9.20 -12.21 -17.07
CA ARG A 132 9.85 -11.20 -16.24
C ARG A 132 10.74 -10.26 -17.04
N GLN A 133 11.52 -10.78 -18.00
CA GLN A 133 12.32 -9.94 -18.89
C GLN A 133 11.45 -9.04 -19.76
N LYS A 134 10.32 -9.55 -20.28
CA LYS A 134 9.37 -8.73 -21.06
C LYS A 134 8.73 -7.64 -20.20
N LEU A 135 8.36 -7.95 -18.95
CA LEU A 135 7.84 -6.99 -17.98
C LEU A 135 8.87 -5.89 -17.69
N LEU A 136 10.10 -6.26 -17.36
CA LEU A 136 11.17 -5.29 -17.11
C LEU A 136 11.44 -4.41 -18.33
N ARG A 137 11.40 -4.99 -19.53
CA ARG A 137 11.52 -4.24 -20.80
C ARG A 137 10.34 -3.29 -21.01
N TYR A 138 9.11 -3.72 -20.73
CA TYR A 138 7.92 -2.87 -20.77
C TYR A 138 8.07 -1.69 -19.81
N CYS A 139 8.49 -1.94 -18.56
CA CYS A 139 8.72 -0.89 -17.58
C CYS A 139 9.82 0.08 -18.04
N HIS A 140 10.93 -0.43 -18.58
CA HIS A 140 12.00 0.40 -19.12
C HIS A 140 11.53 1.31 -20.27
N ILE A 141 10.68 0.81 -21.18
CA ILE A 141 10.22 1.58 -22.35
C ILE A 141 9.17 2.63 -21.94
N ASN A 142 8.22 2.28 -21.06
CA ASN A 142 7.12 3.16 -20.72
C ASN A 142 7.45 4.13 -19.59
N PHE A 143 8.25 3.70 -18.61
CA PHE A 143 8.53 4.46 -17.39
C PHE A 143 9.98 4.94 -17.30
N GLY A 144 10.87 4.48 -18.19
CA GLY A 144 12.29 4.83 -18.18
C GLY A 144 13.12 4.07 -17.16
N THR A 145 12.51 3.26 -16.29
CA THR A 145 13.20 2.47 -15.27
C THR A 145 12.74 1.00 -15.30
N GLY A 146 13.67 0.08 -15.08
CA GLY A 146 13.36 -1.35 -14.89
C GLY A 146 13.23 -1.74 -13.42
N ARG A 147 13.42 -0.78 -12.50
CA ARG A 147 13.35 -1.03 -11.07
C ARG A 147 11.91 -0.87 -10.62
N LEU A 148 11.26 -1.99 -10.31
CA LEU A 148 9.86 -1.99 -9.89
C LEU A 148 9.63 -1.20 -8.59
N ASN A 149 10.63 -1.12 -7.70
CA ASN A 149 10.53 -0.36 -6.45
C ASN A 149 10.48 1.15 -6.64
N ASP A 150 10.99 1.67 -7.77
CA ASP A 150 11.01 3.10 -8.06
C ASP A 150 9.71 3.55 -8.77
N LEU A 151 8.83 2.61 -9.09
CA LEU A 151 7.58 2.87 -9.80
C LEU A 151 6.49 3.37 -8.84
N THR A 152 5.72 4.35 -9.32
CA THR A 152 4.52 4.83 -8.63
C THR A 152 3.40 3.79 -8.66
N ARG A 153 2.42 3.94 -7.77
CA ARG A 153 1.26 3.02 -7.70
C ARG A 153 0.54 2.85 -9.04
N SER A 154 0.32 3.93 -9.80
CA SER A 154 -0.36 3.88 -11.09
C SER A 154 0.46 3.15 -12.17
N GLN A 155 1.78 3.32 -12.14
CA GLN A 155 2.69 2.61 -13.03
C GLN A 155 2.73 1.10 -12.71
N LEU A 156 2.75 0.74 -11.42
CA LEU A 156 2.66 -0.66 -10.97
C LEU A 156 1.34 -1.32 -11.39
N GLN A 157 0.21 -0.62 -11.24
CA GLN A 157 -1.09 -1.09 -11.71
C GLN A 157 -1.10 -1.29 -13.23
N SER A 158 -0.55 -0.35 -13.99
CA SER A 158 -0.46 -0.46 -15.46
C SER A 158 0.40 -1.65 -15.88
N ALA A 159 1.53 -1.88 -15.21
CA ALA A 159 2.38 -3.03 -15.43
C ALA A 159 1.67 -4.35 -15.10
N LEU A 160 0.84 -4.37 -14.05
CA LEU A 160 0.06 -5.54 -13.66
C LEU A 160 -1.01 -5.88 -14.70
N SER A 161 -1.77 -4.88 -15.17
CA SER A 161 -2.76 -5.09 -16.24
C SER A 161 -2.11 -5.55 -17.54
N TRP A 162 -0.93 -5.03 -17.88
CA TRP A 162 -0.17 -5.51 -19.03
C TRP A 162 0.29 -6.96 -18.85
N LEU A 163 0.75 -7.33 -17.65
CA LEU A 163 1.16 -8.70 -17.34
C LEU A 163 0.00 -9.70 -17.44
N GLU A 164 -1.19 -9.33 -16.94
CA GLU A 164 -2.42 -10.12 -17.04
C GLU A 164 -2.86 -10.34 -18.50
N GLN A 165 -2.72 -9.34 -19.37
CA GLN A 165 -2.99 -9.49 -20.80
C GLN A 165 -2.00 -10.47 -21.46
N GLN A 166 -0.73 -10.40 -21.05
CA GLN A 166 0.32 -11.26 -21.60
C GLN A 166 0.14 -12.72 -21.17
N SER A 167 -0.32 -12.98 -19.94
CA SER A 167 -0.60 -14.33 -19.44
C SER A 167 -1.84 -14.95 -20.10
N ALA A 168 -2.89 -14.15 -20.34
CA ALA A 168 -4.07 -14.59 -21.11
C ALA A 168 -3.70 -14.98 -22.56
N SER A 169 -2.77 -14.25 -23.17
CA SER A 169 -2.29 -14.54 -24.52
C SER A 169 -1.47 -15.85 -24.56
N SER A 170 -0.64 -16.13 -23.56
CA SER A 170 0.10 -17.40 -23.47
C SER A 170 -0.79 -18.63 -23.25
N HIS A 171 -1.95 -18.48 -22.61
CA HIS A 171 -2.92 -19.58 -22.44
C HIS A 171 -3.71 -19.89 -23.72
N THR A 172 -3.83 -18.92 -24.63
CA THR A 172 -4.52 -19.14 -25.91
C THR A 172 -3.65 -19.93 -26.89
N GLU A 173 -2.33 -19.77 -26.85
CA GLU A 173 -1.40 -20.54 -27.69
C GLU A 173 -1.22 -22.00 -27.24
N SER A 174 -1.59 -22.35 -26.00
CA SER A 174 -1.46 -23.72 -25.47
C SER A 174 -2.68 -24.62 -25.72
N SER A 175 -3.74 -24.10 -26.34
CA SER A 175 -4.92 -24.89 -26.77
C SER A 175 -5.00 -25.10 -28.28
N THR A 176 -3.97 -24.70 -29.03
CA THR A 176 -3.74 -25.24 -30.36
C THR A 176 -2.61 -26.23 -30.24
N LEU A 177 -2.88 -27.49 -30.63
CA LEU A 177 -1.86 -28.45 -31.02
C LEU A 177 -0.68 -27.73 -31.68
N PRO A 178 0.55 -28.24 -31.56
CA PRO A 178 1.60 -27.79 -32.43
C PRO A 178 1.20 -28.24 -33.85
N GLU A 179 0.38 -27.46 -34.55
CA GLU A 179 0.60 -27.26 -35.97
C GLU A 179 1.91 -26.50 -36.06
N VAL A 180 2.95 -27.30 -35.85
CA VAL A 180 4.15 -27.32 -36.64
C VAL A 180 3.79 -26.76 -38.01
N ARG A 181 3.85 -25.44 -38.13
CA ARG A 181 3.93 -24.74 -39.40
C ARG A 181 5.34 -24.96 -39.94
N LEU A 182 5.85 -26.19 -39.86
CA LEU A 182 6.82 -26.67 -40.83
C LEU A 182 6.06 -26.59 -42.13
N ARG A 183 6.42 -25.55 -42.88
CA ARG A 183 6.28 -25.50 -44.32
C ARG A 183 6.14 -26.92 -44.87
N ALA A 184 4.93 -27.30 -45.27
CA ALA A 184 4.71 -28.53 -46.05
C ALA A 184 5.68 -28.55 -47.25
N SER A 185 6.07 -27.37 -47.74
CA SER A 185 7.09 -27.19 -48.77
C SER A 185 8.51 -27.64 -48.40
N GLU A 186 8.90 -27.69 -47.11
CA GLU A 186 10.20 -28.23 -46.68
C GLU A 186 10.18 -29.75 -46.55
N LEU A 187 9.08 -30.32 -46.04
CA LEU A 187 8.92 -31.77 -45.94
C LEU A 187 8.87 -32.43 -47.33
N ILE A 188 8.19 -31.78 -48.28
CA ILE A 188 8.12 -32.23 -49.70
C ILE A 188 9.50 -32.19 -50.36
N ARG A 189 10.40 -31.31 -49.92
CA ARG A 189 11.73 -31.14 -50.51
C ARG A 189 12.76 -32.13 -49.95
N LEU A 190 12.57 -32.60 -48.71
CA LEU A 190 13.51 -33.48 -48.03
C LEU A 190 13.29 -34.97 -48.35
N TYR A 191 12.05 -35.37 -48.69
CA TYR A 191 11.71 -36.77 -49.00
C TYR A 191 10.88 -36.93 -50.30
N PRO A 192 11.38 -36.48 -51.46
CA PRO A 192 10.63 -36.58 -52.71
C PRO A 192 10.37 -38.05 -53.13
N LYS A 193 11.29 -38.97 -52.81
CA LYS A 193 11.19 -40.37 -53.22
C LYS A 193 10.07 -41.13 -52.48
N GLU A 194 9.92 -40.90 -51.18
CA GLU A 194 8.88 -41.55 -50.38
C GLU A 194 7.48 -41.02 -50.75
N ILE A 195 7.35 -39.71 -50.99
CA ILE A 195 6.08 -39.10 -51.38
C ILE A 195 5.62 -39.59 -52.76
N ILE A 196 6.53 -39.70 -53.73
CA ILE A 196 6.21 -40.27 -55.05
C ILE A 196 5.74 -41.73 -54.91
N PHE A 197 6.39 -42.52 -54.05
CA PHE A 197 5.98 -43.90 -53.80
C PHE A 197 4.55 -43.98 -53.26
N PHE A 198 4.21 -43.20 -52.23
CA PHE A 198 2.86 -43.16 -51.67
C PHE A 198 1.80 -42.71 -52.69
N ILE A 199 2.11 -41.73 -53.53
CA ILE A 199 1.19 -41.28 -54.60
C ILE A 199 0.99 -42.38 -55.65
N CYS A 200 2.06 -43.04 -56.10
CA CYS A 200 1.97 -44.15 -57.06
C CYS A 200 1.14 -45.32 -56.53
N VAL A 201 1.33 -45.69 -55.25
CA VAL A 201 0.53 -46.72 -54.59
C VAL A 201 -0.94 -46.29 -54.50
N GLY A 202 -1.21 -45.03 -54.15
CA GLY A 202 -2.56 -44.47 -54.12
C GLY A 202 -3.25 -44.49 -55.49
N VAL A 203 -2.54 -44.14 -56.57
CA VAL A 203 -3.07 -44.19 -57.94
C VAL A 203 -3.31 -45.63 -58.41
N LEU A 204 -2.45 -46.58 -58.04
CA LEU A 204 -2.65 -48.00 -58.34
C LEU A 204 -3.90 -48.56 -57.65
N VAL A 205 -4.04 -48.30 -56.35
CA VAL A 205 -5.20 -48.76 -55.57
C VAL A 205 -6.49 -48.08 -56.07
N GLY A 206 -6.44 -46.76 -56.29
CA GLY A 206 -7.55 -46.01 -56.86
C GLY A 206 -7.94 -46.48 -58.26
N GLY A 207 -6.97 -46.80 -59.11
CA GLY A 207 -7.19 -47.36 -60.44
C GLY A 207 -7.82 -48.75 -60.41
N VAL A 208 -7.41 -49.61 -59.47
CA VAL A 208 -8.00 -50.94 -59.27
C VAL A 208 -9.44 -50.83 -58.77
N ILE A 209 -9.71 -49.93 -57.82
CA ILE A 209 -11.06 -49.69 -57.30
C ILE A 209 -11.96 -49.09 -58.38
N SER A 210 -11.47 -48.11 -59.15
CA SER A 210 -12.22 -47.51 -60.25
C SER A 210 -12.51 -48.52 -61.36
N ARG A 211 -11.56 -49.43 -61.67
CA ARG A 211 -11.81 -50.53 -62.60
C ARG A 211 -12.80 -51.55 -62.06
N ALA A 212 -12.75 -51.85 -60.77
CA ALA A 212 -13.71 -52.75 -60.13
C ALA A 212 -15.13 -52.17 -60.13
N PHE A 213 -15.26 -50.85 -59.96
CA PHE A 213 -16.54 -50.14 -60.02
C PHE A 213 -17.10 -49.97 -61.44
N PHE A 214 -16.24 -49.90 -62.46
CA PHE A 214 -16.67 -49.75 -63.87
C PHE A 214 -16.96 -51.10 -64.56
N ASN A 215 -16.70 -52.23 -63.90
CA ASN A 215 -16.97 -53.58 -64.40
C ASN A 215 -18.19 -54.26 -63.71
N LEU A 216 -19.00 -53.48 -63.00
CA LEU A 216 -20.36 -53.84 -62.55
C LEU A 216 -21.38 -53.13 -63.45
#